data_AF-A0AAV8Z648-F1
#
_entry.id   AF-A0AAV8Z648-F1
#
_cell.length_a   1.000
_cell.length_b   1.000
_cell.length_c   1.000
_cell.angle_alpha   90.00
_cell.angle_beta   90.00
_cell.angle_gamma   90.00
#
_symmetry.space_group_name_H-M   'P 1'
#
loop_
_entity.id
_entity.type
_entity.pdbx_description
1 polymer ?
#
loop_
_entity_poly.entity_id
_entity_poly.type
_entity_poly.pdbx_seq_one_letter_code
_entity_poly.pdbx_strand_id
1 'polypeptide(L)'
;MVNINLKVDREKQQIIIDEKLEDITIDELRESLASHQPRYIVLSYRQEHSDGRISYPLCFIYFTPRDSHAELQMMYAGSKIALQQEADLTRAYEIRELEDLTEEWLLGKLGN
;
A
#
# COMPACT_ATOMS: atom_id res chain seq x y z
N MET A 1 1.62 -13.61 1.28
CA MET A 1 1.70 -12.47 2.24
C MET A 1 0.29 -12.03 2.61
N VAL A 2 0.11 -11.09 3.55
CA VAL A 2 -1.22 -10.53 3.86
C VAL A 2 -1.27 -9.07 3.45
N ASN A 3 -2.36 -8.67 2.77
CA ASN A 3 -2.59 -7.32 2.29
C ASN A 3 -3.99 -6.81 2.66
N ILE A 4 -4.09 -5.53 3.01
CA ILE A 4 -5.34 -4.79 3.16
C ILE A 4 -5.29 -3.55 2.26
N ASN A 5 -6.17 -3.52 1.26
CA ASN A 5 -6.40 -2.36 0.42
C ASN A 5 -7.45 -1.47 1.10
N LEU A 6 -7.12 -0.19 1.30
CA LEU A 6 -8.03 0.81 1.85
C LEU A 6 -8.31 1.88 0.80
N LYS A 7 -9.54 2.39 0.81
CA LYS A 7 -9.98 3.49 -0.05
C LYS A 7 -10.68 4.57 0.75
N VAL A 8 -10.68 5.78 0.20
CA VAL A 8 -11.53 6.87 0.69
C VAL A 8 -12.90 6.76 0.04
N ASP A 9 -13.94 6.56 0.86
CA ASP A 9 -15.34 6.72 0.48
C ASP A 9 -15.66 8.23 0.43
N ARG A 10 -15.84 8.75 -0.79
CA ARG A 10 -16.07 10.18 -1.03
C ARG A 10 -17.37 10.68 -0.41
N GLU A 11 -18.42 9.87 -0.43
CA GLU A 11 -19.74 10.27 0.06
C GLU A 11 -19.78 10.30 1.58
N LYS A 12 -19.14 9.31 2.22
CA LYS A 12 -19.11 9.20 3.68
C LYS A 12 -17.96 9.96 4.33
N GLN A 13 -16.99 10.43 3.54
CA GLN A 13 -15.74 11.04 4.02
C GLN A 13 -15.00 10.13 5.01
N GLN A 14 -14.94 8.83 4.69
CA GLN A 14 -14.36 7.81 5.55
C GLN A 14 -13.32 6.99 4.80
N ILE A 15 -12.31 6.51 5.52
CA ILE A 15 -11.43 5.47 5.02
C ILE A 15 -12.10 4.14 5.32
N ILE A 16 -12.28 3.31 4.30
CA ILE A 16 -12.89 1.99 4.41
C ILE A 16 -11.97 0.92 3.83
N ILE A 17 -12.15 -0.32 4.30
CA ILE A 17 -11.53 -1.49 3.69
C ILE A 17 -12.19 -1.71 2.33
N ASP A 18 -11.38 -1.69 1.28
CA ASP A 18 -11.80 -2.04 -0.08
C ASP A 18 -11.72 -3.55 -0.26
N GLU A 19 -10.58 -4.13 0.11
CA GLU A 19 -10.30 -5.54 -0.08
C GLU A 19 -9.27 -6.04 0.95
N LYS A 20 -9.38 -7.32 1.32
CA LYS A 20 -8.38 -8.04 2.11
C LYS A 20 -7.96 -9.28 1.34
N LEU A 21 -6.66 -9.45 1.12
CA LEU A 21 -6.08 -10.57 0.39
C LEU A 21 -5.06 -11.28 1.29
N GLU A 22 -5.10 -12.61 1.26
CA GLU A 22 -4.22 -13.48 2.02
C GLU A 22 -3.55 -14.46 1.05
N ASP A 23 -2.33 -14.88 1.38
CA ASP A 23 -1.54 -15.83 0.60
C ASP A 23 -1.27 -15.45 -0.87
N ILE A 24 -1.19 -14.14 -1.15
CA ILE A 24 -0.84 -13.60 -2.47
C ILE A 24 0.66 -13.25 -2.60
N THR A 25 1.10 -13.06 -3.84
CA THR A 25 2.39 -12.49 -4.29
C THR A 25 2.30 -10.97 -4.49
N ILE A 26 3.44 -10.29 -4.72
CA ILE A 26 3.45 -8.85 -5.07
C ILE A 26 2.78 -8.60 -6.43
N ASP A 27 2.95 -9.51 -7.39
CA ASP A 27 2.34 -9.37 -8.72
C ASP A 27 0.82 -9.49 -8.65
N GLU A 28 0.29 -10.49 -7.92
CA GLU A 28 -1.15 -10.63 -7.68
C GLU A 28 -1.73 -9.43 -6.92
N LEU A 29 -0.98 -8.87 -5.94
CA LEU A 29 -1.35 -7.63 -5.28
C LEU A 29 -1.47 -6.49 -6.30
N ARG A 30 -0.47 -6.32 -7.15
CA ARG A 30 -0.47 -5.26 -8.17
C ARG A 30 -1.66 -5.41 -9.13
N GLU A 31 -1.97 -6.64 -9.56
CA GLU A 31 -3.09 -6.93 -10.46
C GLU A 31 -4.47 -6.69 -9.82
N SER A 32 -4.58 -6.79 -8.49
CA SER A 32 -5.82 -6.46 -7.76
C SER A 32 -6.15 -4.96 -7.73
N LEU A 33 -5.15 -4.09 -7.94
CA LEU A 33 -5.29 -2.64 -7.78
C LEU A 33 -5.85 -1.95 -9.03
N ALA A 34 -6.78 -1.02 -8.84
CA ALA A 34 -7.27 -0.18 -9.92
C ALA A 34 -6.20 0.85 -10.36
N SER A 35 -5.77 0.81 -11.62
CA SER A 35 -4.67 1.63 -12.16
C SER A 35 -4.88 3.15 -12.11
N HIS A 36 -6.12 3.64 -12.10
CA HIS A 36 -6.44 5.07 -12.24
C HIS A 36 -6.97 5.73 -10.96
N GLN A 37 -6.98 4.99 -9.84
CA GLN A 37 -7.49 5.49 -8.56
C GLN A 37 -6.46 5.30 -7.45
N PRO A 38 -6.31 6.26 -6.52
CA PRO A 38 -5.38 6.09 -5.42
C PRO A 38 -5.84 4.97 -4.50
N ARG A 39 -4.89 4.32 -3.85
CA ARG A 39 -5.14 3.31 -2.82
C ARG A 39 -4.10 3.42 -1.72
N TYR A 40 -4.53 3.16 -0.50
CA TYR A 40 -3.58 2.80 0.56
C TYR A 40 -3.51 1.30 0.67
N ILE A 41 -2.30 0.81 0.82
CA ILE A 41 -2.00 -0.61 0.84
C ILE A 41 -1.26 -0.86 2.15
N VAL A 42 -1.82 -1.69 3.01
CA VAL A 42 -1.16 -2.16 4.24
C VAL A 42 -0.71 -3.59 4.00
N LEU A 43 0.60 -3.76 3.86
CA LEU A 43 1.24 -4.99 3.44
C LEU A 43 2.06 -5.59 4.57
N SER A 44 1.70 -6.79 5.02
CA SER A 44 2.55 -7.62 5.88
C SER A 44 3.33 -8.60 5.00
N TYR A 45 4.54 -8.18 4.59
CA TYR A 45 5.38 -8.94 3.67
C TYR A 45 6.23 -9.97 4.41
N ARG A 46 6.30 -11.22 3.90
CA ARG A 46 7.14 -12.27 4.49
C ARG A 46 8.54 -12.16 3.90
N GLN A 47 9.47 -11.57 4.65
CA GLN A 47 10.85 -11.37 4.23
C GLN A 47 11.75 -12.46 4.80
N GLU A 48 12.41 -13.22 3.91
CA GLU A 48 13.52 -14.09 4.27
C GLU A 48 14.83 -13.30 4.18
N HIS A 49 15.61 -13.35 5.25
CA HIS A 49 16.93 -12.73 5.33
C HIS A 49 18.01 -13.70 4.89
N SER A 50 19.15 -13.18 4.42
CA SER A 50 20.28 -13.99 3.96
C SER A 50 20.88 -14.91 5.04
N ASP A 51 20.66 -14.59 6.31
CA ASP A 51 21.05 -15.40 7.46
C ASP A 51 19.99 -16.45 7.88
N GLY A 52 18.91 -16.58 7.11
CA GLY A 52 17.82 -17.53 7.34
C GLY A 52 16.75 -17.04 8.32
N ARG A 53 16.86 -15.83 8.88
CA ARG A 53 15.78 -15.25 9.70
C ARG A 53 14.58 -14.92 8.81
N ILE A 54 13.38 -14.98 9.39
CA ILE A 54 12.14 -14.54 8.75
C ILE A 54 11.58 -13.37 9.55
N SER A 55 11.18 -12.31 8.85
CA SER A 55 10.48 -11.18 9.44
C SER A 55 9.22 -10.84 8.66
N TYR A 56 8.30 -10.12 9.32
CA TYR A 56 7.05 -9.66 8.74
C TYR A 56 6.92 -8.14 8.87
N PRO A 57 7.71 -7.34 8.12
CA PRO A 57 7.56 -5.90 8.13
C PRO A 57 6.14 -5.51 7.68
N LEU A 58 5.51 -4.64 8.48
CA LEU A 58 4.26 -3.98 8.12
C LEU A 58 4.59 -2.71 7.35
N CYS A 59 4.25 -2.69 6.06
CA CYS A 59 4.52 -1.62 5.13
C CYS A 59 3.22 -0.90 4.78
N PHE A 60 3.26 0.42 4.79
CA PHE A 60 2.21 1.28 4.24
C PHE A 60 2.66 1.81 2.89
N ILE A 61 1.96 1.47 1.83
CA ILE A 61 2.25 1.93 0.49
C ILE A 61 1.09 2.80 0.03
N TYR A 62 1.38 4.07 -0.26
CA TYR A 62 0.44 4.99 -0.85
C TYR A 62 0.62 4.99 -2.37
N PHE A 63 -0.32 4.37 -3.08
CA PHE A 63 -0.40 4.44 -4.53
C PHE A 63 -1.22 5.66 -4.94
N THR A 64 -0.62 6.57 -5.71
CA THR A 64 -1.26 7.80 -6.19
C THR A 64 -1.01 8.02 -7.68
N PRO A 65 -1.79 7.37 -8.56
CA PRO A 65 -1.58 7.47 -10.00
C PRO A 65 -1.77 8.90 -10.50
N ARG A 66 -0.92 9.32 -11.44
CA ARG A 66 -0.82 10.71 -11.92
C ARG A 66 -2.08 11.18 -12.64
N ASP A 67 -2.77 10.25 -13.28
CA ASP A 67 -3.97 10.49 -14.08
C ASP A 67 -5.26 10.46 -13.25
N SER A 68 -5.16 10.25 -11.94
CA SER A 68 -6.32 10.28 -11.06
C SER A 68 -6.92 11.67 -10.93
N HIS A 69 -8.22 11.73 -10.64
CA HIS A 69 -8.94 12.99 -10.46
C HIS A 69 -8.33 13.81 -9.31
N ALA A 70 -8.03 15.09 -9.54
CA ALA A 70 -7.32 15.95 -8.59
C ALA A 70 -8.01 16.02 -7.21
N GLU A 71 -9.35 16.11 -7.19
CA GLU A 71 -10.11 16.08 -5.94
C GLU A 71 -9.90 14.79 -5.15
N LEU A 72 -9.85 13.64 -5.84
CA LEU A 72 -9.62 12.35 -5.20
C LEU A 72 -8.18 12.28 -4.66
N GLN A 73 -7.19 12.72 -5.44
CA GLN A 73 -5.80 12.82 -4.97
C GLN A 73 -5.70 13.70 -3.71
N MET A 74 -6.41 14.82 -3.66
CA MET A 74 -6.44 15.69 -2.47
C MET A 74 -7.06 15.00 -1.25
N MET A 75 -8.16 14.26 -1.42
CA MET A 75 -8.79 13.51 -0.33
C MET A 75 -7.84 12.45 0.27
N TYR A 76 -7.12 11.71 -0.58
CA TYR A 76 -6.12 10.74 -0.12
C TYR A 76 -4.88 11.44 0.47
N ALA A 77 -4.39 12.52 -0.13
CA ALA A 77 -3.26 13.26 0.45
C ALA A 77 -3.60 13.79 1.86
N GLY A 78 -4.80 14.33 2.04
CA GLY A 78 -5.26 14.93 3.30
C GLY A 78 -5.52 13.92 4.43
N SER A 79 -5.83 12.66 4.10
CA SER A 79 -6.16 11.63 5.09
C SER A 79 -5.02 10.64 5.37
N LYS A 80 -3.95 10.68 4.58
CA LYS A 80 -2.76 9.80 4.70
C LYS A 80 -2.16 9.81 6.11
N ILE A 81 -1.85 10.99 6.65
CA ILE A 81 -1.16 11.11 7.95
C ILE A 81 -2.02 10.58 9.09
N ALA A 82 -3.33 10.89 9.07
CA ALA A 82 -4.26 10.41 10.08
C ALA A 82 -4.34 8.88 10.10
N LEU A 83 -4.43 8.25 8.92
CA LEU A 83 -4.41 6.80 8.80
C LEU A 83 -3.10 6.19 9.31
N GLN A 84 -1.96 6.78 8.95
CA GLN A 84 -0.66 6.29 9.40
C GLN A 84 -0.52 6.34 10.93
N GLN A 85 -1.03 7.40 11.56
CA GLN A 85 -1.00 7.54 13.01
C GLN A 85 -1.94 6.56 13.71
N GLU A 86 -3.18 6.44 13.21
CA GLU A 86 -4.19 5.55 13.79
C GLU A 86 -3.76 4.07 13.76
N ALA A 87 -3.08 3.65 12.68
CA ALA A 87 -2.65 2.27 12.48
C ALA A 87 -1.16 2.02 12.81
N ASP A 88 -0.47 2.99 13.42
CA ASP A 88 0.97 2.93 13.77
C ASP A 88 1.89 2.47 12.61
N LEU A 89 1.64 3.03 11.42
CA LEU A 89 2.32 2.64 10.18
C LEU A 89 3.60 3.44 9.98
N THR A 90 4.69 2.91 10.50
CA THR A 90 6.02 3.56 10.50
C THR A 90 6.79 3.40 9.18
N ARG A 91 6.64 2.28 8.47
CA ARG A 91 7.30 2.03 7.18
C ARG A 91 6.41 2.48 6.04
N ALA A 92 6.52 3.76 5.69
CA ALA A 92 5.66 4.40 4.71
C ALA A 92 6.39 4.70 3.40
N TYR A 93 5.78 4.28 2.30
CA TYR A 93 6.29 4.42 0.95
C TYR A 93 5.22 5.01 0.04
N GLU A 94 5.66 5.58 -1.08
CA GLU A 94 4.77 6.16 -2.08
C GLU A 94 5.21 5.71 -3.46
N ILE A 95 4.25 5.33 -4.29
CA ILE A 95 4.43 4.96 -5.70
C ILE A 95 3.40 5.69 -6.56
N ARG A 96 3.79 5.99 -7.79
CA ARG A 96 2.91 6.68 -8.76
C ARG A 96 2.50 5.81 -9.93
N GLU A 97 3.30 4.79 -10.23
CA GLU A 97 3.02 3.80 -11.25
C GLU A 97 2.93 2.44 -10.56
N LEU A 98 2.00 1.58 -10.99
CA LEU A 98 1.85 0.26 -10.38
C LEU A 98 3.04 -0.64 -10.70
N GLU A 99 3.70 -0.40 -11.84
CA GLU A 99 4.90 -1.07 -12.30
C GLU A 99 6.07 -0.91 -11.32
N ASP A 100 6.09 0.16 -10.50
CA ASP A 100 7.08 0.36 -9.44
C ASP A 100 6.88 -0.61 -8.27
N LEU A 101 5.67 -1.17 -8.10
CA LEU A 101 5.37 -2.14 -7.04
C LEU A 101 5.89 -3.52 -7.44
N THR A 102 7.18 -3.73 -7.21
CA THR A 102 7.85 -5.03 -7.40
C THR A 102 8.43 -5.54 -6.09
N GLU A 103 8.70 -6.84 -6.02
CA GLU A 103 9.38 -7.44 -4.87
C GLU A 103 10.79 -6.87 -4.69
N GLU A 104 11.53 -6.67 -5.79
CA GLU A 104 12.85 -6.03 -5.78
C GLU A 104 12.77 -4.61 -5.19
N TRP A 105 11.81 -3.80 -5.63
CA TRP A 105 11.60 -2.46 -5.08
C TRP A 105 11.31 -2.51 -3.59
N LEU A 106 10.43 -3.40 -3.15
CA LEU A 106 10.04 -3.52 -1.75
C LEU A 106 11.24 -3.94 -0.87
N LEU A 107 12.01 -4.93 -1.31
CA LEU A 107 13.21 -5.39 -0.60
C LEU A 107 14.25 -4.29 -0.50
N GLY A 108 14.48 -3.53 -1.57
CA GLY A 108 15.37 -2.36 -1.56
C GLY A 108 14.92 -1.27 -0.57
N LYS A 109 13.60 -1.11 -0.36
CA LYS A 109 13.05 -0.21 0.69
C LYS A 109 13.19 -0.76 2.10
N LEU A 110 13.26 -2.07 2.26
CA LEU A 110 13.42 -2.76 3.53
C LEU A 110 14.88 -2.91 3.96
N GLY A 111 15.83 -2.59 3.08
CA GLY A 111 17.27 -2.65 3.36
C GLY A 111 17.85 -4.06 3.19
N ASN A 112 17.24 -4.87 2.33
CA ASN A 112 17.79 -6.16 1.86
C ASN A 112 18.38 -6.01 0.46
#